data_AF-A0A836WWF1-F1
#
_entry.id   AF-A0A836WWF1-F1
#
_cell.length_a   1.000
_cell.length_b   1.000
_cell.length_c   1.000
_cell.angle_alpha   90.00
_cell.angle_beta   90.00
_cell.angle_gamma   90.00
#
_symmetry.space_group_name_H-M   'P 1'
#
loop_
_entity.id
_entity.type
_entity.pdbx_description
1 polymer ?
#
loop_
_entity_poly.entity_id
_entity_poly.type
_entity_poly.pdbx_seq_one_letter_code
_entity_poly.pdbx_strand_id
1 'polypeptide(L)' 'MMENTIYKETEIGLIPEDWEVSRLGEIAEIATGQSAPQGEEYFKNGKYPFIRVSHLSNEGYKIISYDLINDKA' A
#
# COMPACT_ATOMS: atom_id res chain seq x y z
N MET A 1 -5.47 -9.48 33.47
CA MET A 1 -5.32 -8.13 34.07
C MET A 1 -5.73 -7.14 33.01
N MET A 2 -6.58 -6.17 33.32
CA MET A 2 -6.91 -5.11 32.37
C MET A 2 -5.73 -4.13 32.38
N GLU A 3 -5.07 -3.93 31.24
CA GLU A 3 -4.08 -2.88 31.09
C GLU A 3 -4.80 -1.53 31.14
N ASN A 4 -4.48 -0.69 32.12
CA ASN A 4 -4.90 0.70 32.11
C ASN A 4 -3.90 1.46 31.23
N THR A 5 -4.24 1.68 29.96
CA THR A 5 -3.48 2.54 29.07
C THR A 5 -3.59 3.99 29.54
N ILE A 6 -2.45 4.65 29.76
CA ILE A 6 -2.37 6.09 30.04
C ILE A 6 -2.37 6.82 28.68
N TYR A 7 -3.11 7.93 28.59
CA TYR A 7 -3.27 8.71 27.36
C TYR A 7 -2.74 10.13 27.55
N LYS A 8 -2.21 10.71 26.46
CA LYS A 8 -1.84 12.12 26.35
C LYS A 8 -2.66 12.82 25.27
N GLU A 9 -2.87 14.12 25.45
CA GLU A 9 -3.52 14.98 24.46
C GLU A 9 -2.50 15.46 23.41
N THR A 10 -2.86 15.32 22.14
CA THR A 10 -2.05 15.75 21.00
C THR A 10 -2.91 16.49 19.98
N GLU A 11 -2.29 17.07 18.96
CA GLU A 11 -2.97 17.76 17.86
C GLU A 11 -3.94 16.89 17.05
N ILE A 12 -3.77 15.56 17.07
CA ILE A 12 -4.65 14.58 16.40
C ILE A 12 -5.62 13.88 17.37
N GLY A 13 -5.66 14.33 18.63
CA GLY A 13 -6.51 13.76 19.68
C GLY A 13 -5.74 12.97 20.74
N LEU A 14 -6.46 12.18 21.52
CA LEU A 14 -5.89 11.34 22.58
C LEU A 14 -5.19 10.11 21.97
N ILE A 15 -3.93 9.91 22.35
CA ILE A 15 -3.14 8.73 21.99
C ILE A 15 -2.48 8.14 23.24
N PRO A 16 -2.04 6.86 23.20
CA PRO A 16 -1.26 6.30 24.30
C PRO A 16 -0.02 7.14 24.64
N GLU A 17 0.31 7.25 25.93
CA GLU A 17 1.43 8.05 26.43
C GLU A 17 2.77 7.71 25.74
N ASP A 18 2.96 6.42 25.42
CA ASP A 18 4.17 5.86 24.80
C ASP A 18 4.22 6.04 23.27
N TRP A 19 3.13 6.49 22.63
CA TRP A 19 3.11 6.74 21.19
C TRP A 19 3.67 8.10 20.83
N GLU A 20 4.30 8.23 19.66
CA GLU A 20 4.78 9.50 19.12
C GLU A 20 4.01 9.86 17.84
N VAL A 21 3.69 11.13 17.66
CA VAL A 21 3.12 11.65 16.41
C VAL A 21 4.28 11.94 15.46
N SER A 22 4.34 11.23 14.34
CA SER A 22 5.37 11.41 13.32
C SER A 22 4.75 11.59 11.94
N ARG A 23 5.46 12.28 11.05
CA ARG A 23 5.08 12.38 9.63
C ARG A 23 5.50 11.10 8.92
N LEU A 24 4.71 10.64 7.94
CA LEU A 24 5.04 9.41 7.19
C LEU A 24 6.45 9.46 6.57
N GLY A 25 6.89 10.62 6.08
CA GLY A 25 8.23 10.79 5.50
C GLY A 25 9.39 10.70 6.51
N GLU A 26 9.12 10.72 7.82
CA GLU A 26 10.14 10.53 8.87
C GLU A 26 10.39 9.03 9.15
N ILE A 27 9.41 8.18 8.87
CA ILE A 27 9.44 6.75 9.20
C ILE A 27 9.39 5.83 7.98
N ALA A 28 9.09 6.36 6.80
CA ALA A 28 8.97 5.60 5.56
C ALA A 28 9.41 6.41 4.34
N GLU A 29 9.97 5.71 3.36
CA GLU A 29 10.15 6.27 2.02
C GLU A 29 8.79 6.27 1.30
N ILE A 30 8.35 7.47 0.89
CA ILE A 30 7.11 7.62 0.14
C ILE A 30 7.45 7.64 -1.35
N ALA A 31 7.06 6.58 -2.05
CA ALA A 31 7.19 6.47 -3.49
C ALA A 31 5.82 6.30 -4.14
N THR A 32 5.67 6.82 -5.35
CA THR A 32 4.52 6.53 -6.22
C THR A 32 4.99 5.65 -7.38
N GLY A 33 4.12 4.73 -7.79
CA GLY A 33 4.31 4.02 -9.05
C GLY A 33 4.14 4.95 -10.25
N GLN A 34 4.50 4.45 -11.43
CA GLN A 34 4.18 5.09 -12.70
C GLN A 34 2.77 4.72 -13.16
N SER A 35 2.25 5.45 -14.15
CA SER A 35 1.01 5.06 -14.82
C SER A 35 1.13 3.65 -15.40
N ALA A 36 0.05 2.87 -15.31
CA ALA A 36 0.04 1.54 -15.89
C ALA A 36 0.27 1.58 -17.41
N PRO A 37 1.07 0.66 -17.98
CA PRO A 37 1.30 0.59 -19.41
C PRO A 37 -0.02 0.46 -20.18
N GLN A 38 -0.11 1.15 -21.31
CA GLN A 38 -1.30 1.19 -22.17
C GLN A 38 -0.93 0.58 -23.53
N GLY A 39 -1.64 -0.45 -23.97
CA GLY A 39 -1.38 -1.12 -25.25
C GLY A 39 -0.99 -2.57 -25.10
N GLU A 40 -1.41 -3.41 -26.05
CA GLU A 40 -1.22 -4.87 -26.00
C GLU A 40 0.26 -5.28 -26.10
N GLU A 41 1.10 -4.44 -26.68
CA GLU A 41 2.53 -4.71 -26.87
C GLU A 41 3.28 -4.92 -25.55
N TYR A 42 2.79 -4.35 -24.45
CA TYR A 42 3.37 -4.48 -23.11
C TYR A 42 2.96 -5.79 -22.40
N PHE A 43 1.87 -6.41 -22.85
CA PHE A 43 1.30 -7.63 -22.23
C PHE A 43 1.55 -8.89 -23.08
N LYS A 44 1.81 -8.73 -24.37
CA LYS A 44 2.08 -9.85 -25.28
C LYS A 44 3.31 -10.64 -24.82
N ASN A 45 3.17 -11.97 -24.70
CA ASN A 45 4.20 -12.86 -24.18
C ASN A 45 4.74 -12.42 -22.81
N GLY A 46 3.88 -11.84 -21.97
CA GLY A 46 4.24 -11.36 -20.65
C GLY A 46 4.84 -12.45 -19.75
N LYS A 47 5.74 -12.02 -18.88
CA LYS A 47 6.53 -12.89 -17.98
C LYS A 47 6.45 -12.44 -16.53
N TYR A 48 6.27 -11.15 -16.28
CA TYR A 48 6.31 -10.58 -14.94
C TYR A 48 4.88 -10.25 -14.47
N PRO A 49 4.47 -10.69 -13.26
CA PRO A 49 3.16 -10.34 -12.71
C PRO A 49 3.00 -8.83 -12.53
N PHE A 50 1.90 -8.30 -13.02
CA PHE A 50 1.51 -6.91 -12.88
C PHE A 50 0.17 -6.81 -12.16
N ILE A 51 0.18 -6.13 -11.00
CA ILE A 51 -0.97 -6.02 -10.11
C ILE A 51 -1.50 -4.58 -10.17
N ARG A 52 -2.80 -4.47 -10.42
CA ARG A 52 -3.54 -3.21 -10.42
C ARG A 52 -4.55 -3.23 -9.29
N VAL A 53 -5.13 -2.06 -8.97
CA VAL A 53 -6.23 -1.98 -7.98
C VAL A 53 -7.39 -2.91 -8.35
N SER A 54 -7.70 -3.07 -9.64
CA SER A 54 -8.71 -4.00 -10.15
C SER A 54 -8.43 -5.48 -9.90
N HIS A 55 -7.20 -5.83 -9.51
CA HIS A 55 -6.78 -7.19 -9.17
C HIS A 55 -6.87 -7.48 -7.68
N LEU A 56 -7.27 -6.51 -6.87
CA LEU A 56 -7.43 -6.65 -5.43
C LEU A 56 -8.89 -6.93 -5.10
N SER A 57 -9.11 -7.82 -4.14
CA SER A 57 -10.43 -8.04 -3.55
C SER A 57 -10.80 -6.87 -2.65
N ASN A 58 -12.06 -6.44 -2.72
CA ASN A 58 -12.63 -5.52 -1.72
C ASN A 58 -12.78 -6.18 -0.34
N GLU A 59 -12.70 -7.51 -0.28
CA GLU A 59 -12.84 -8.28 0.96
C GLU A 59 -11.63 -9.18 1.22
N GLY A 60 -11.21 -9.25 2.48
CA GLY A 60 -10.24 -10.24 2.95
C GLY A 60 -8.80 -10.03 2.50
N TYR A 61 -8.42 -8.82 2.05
CA TYR A 61 -7.03 -8.42 1.74
C TYR A 61 -6.29 -9.38 0.79
N LYS A 62 -6.96 -9.80 -0.30
CA LYS A 62 -6.43 -10.78 -1.26
C LYS A 62 -6.17 -10.16 -2.62
N ILE A 63 -5.11 -10.62 -3.28
CA ILE A 63 -4.92 -10.48 -4.73
C ILE A 63 -5.72 -11.59 -5.40
N ILE A 64 -6.65 -11.24 -6.28
CA ILE A 64 -7.58 -12.17 -6.94
C ILE A 64 -7.21 -12.46 -8.39
N SER A 65 -6.40 -11.62 -9.00
CA SER A 65 -5.89 -11.82 -10.37
C SER A 65 -4.56 -11.08 -10.57
N TYR A 66 -3.96 -11.22 -11.75
CA TYR A 66 -2.83 -10.41 -12.20
C TYR A 66 -2.78 -10.47 -13.73
N ASP A 67 -2.17 -9.46 -14.35
CA ASP A 67 -1.75 -9.54 -15.75
C ASP A 67 -0.28 -9.93 -15.83
N LEU A 68 0.18 -10.32 -17.01
CA LEU A 68 1.60 -10.53 -17.27
C LEU A 68 2.11 -9.43 -18.20
N ILE A 69 3.17 -8.73 -17.78
CA ILE A 69 3.88 -7.73 -18.58
C ILE A 69 5.23 -8.28 -19.06
N ASN A 70 5.77 -7.67 -20.10
CA ASN A 70 7.07 -8.02 -20.68
C ASN A 70 8.11 -6.89 -20.46
N ASP A 71 9.32 -7.09 -20.96
CA ASP A 71 10.44 -6.15 -20.78
C ASP A 71 10.26 -4.79 -21.49
N LYS A 72 9.18 -4.59 -22.26
CA LYS A 72 8.85 -3.28 -22.85
C LYS A 72 8.06 -2.38 -21.91
N ALA A 73 7.42 -2.96 -20.90
CA ALA A 73 6.55 -2.25 -19.96
C ALA A 73 7.33 -1.30 -19.04
#